data_AF-A0A7S0TC35-F1
#
_entry.id   AF-A0A7S0TC35-F1
#
_cell.length_a   1.000
_cell.length_b   1.000
_cell.length_c   1.000
_cell.angle_alpha   90.00
_cell.angle_beta   90.00
_cell.angle_gamma   90.00
#
_symmetry.space_group_name_H-M   'P 1'
#
loop_
_entity.id
_entity.type
_entity.pdbx_description
1 polymer ?
#
loop_
_entity_poly.entity_id
_entity_poly.type
_entity_poly.pdbx_seq_one_letter_code
_entity_poly.pdbx_strand_id
1 'polypeptide(L)'
;MGASESTQKLGERVMTARKKLEEDQKMQSERAQSLRDASSSTMMLTLDRMQESFERFAPFLERTLLVAWEADSDKCKQFMLKACEKVLSAPIKEDEYDWFKKYVLPSSLWMAKANENRFMYQHLMDIVNKQSADIIKNMDCVYRHLQTHEKWSELMAIQNESVVDRQDDAAVGLLHEDGIQSVAESKNEKDEEIASFVDSHVAVQALTVTANTVNKEFQTYIESVMSQYGEYKAGPMKKVERCLSKLENDYYDAAYPKSAKLLDLVRCSVNFNTLEQLLLGYKALVADMARPSSDIKMARVKNGFLDKTYDGGYRDIKVNVIFQSA
;
A
#
# COMPACT_ATOMS: atom_id res chain seq x y z
N MET A 1 11.15 30.17 -7.97
CA MET A 1 12.18 30.20 -6.92
C MET A 1 11.88 29.25 -5.74
N GLY A 2 10.76 28.51 -5.71
CA GLY A 2 10.39 27.63 -4.57
C GLY A 2 10.97 26.21 -4.54
N ALA A 3 11.81 25.82 -5.50
CA ALA A 3 12.44 24.49 -5.47
C ALA A 3 13.51 24.36 -4.37
N SER A 4 14.14 25.48 -3.94
CA SER A 4 15.25 25.47 -2.98
C SER A 4 14.81 25.33 -1.52
N GLU A 5 13.69 25.92 -1.11
CA GLU A 5 13.23 25.86 0.28
C GLU A 5 12.58 24.51 0.65
N SER A 6 11.90 23.88 -0.32
CA SER A 6 11.39 22.51 -0.18
C SER A 6 12.52 21.49 -0.01
N THR A 7 13.59 21.61 -0.81
CA THR A 7 14.80 20.78 -0.63
C THR A 7 15.50 21.07 0.69
N GLN A 8 15.43 22.31 1.19
CA GLN A 8 16.04 22.70 2.46
C GLN A 8 15.30 22.09 3.67
N LYS A 9 13.96 22.10 3.69
CA LYS A 9 13.15 21.46 4.76
C LYS A 9 13.27 19.93 4.74
N LEU A 10 13.31 19.31 3.55
CA LEU A 10 13.59 17.88 3.43
C LEU A 10 15.01 17.56 3.90
N GLY A 11 15.98 18.40 3.53
CA GLY A 11 17.37 18.33 3.99
C GLY A 11 17.49 18.42 5.51
N GLU A 12 16.80 19.36 6.16
CA GLU A 12 16.80 19.50 7.62
C GLU A 12 16.18 18.29 8.32
N ARG A 13 15.08 17.73 7.79
CA ARG A 13 14.47 16.51 8.33
C ARG A 13 15.38 15.29 8.18
N VAL A 14 16.01 15.14 7.02
CA VAL A 14 16.98 14.06 6.75
C VAL A 14 18.21 14.21 7.64
N MET A 15 18.74 15.42 7.80
CA MET A 15 19.88 15.70 8.67
C MET A 15 19.56 15.45 10.14
N THR A 16 18.36 15.82 10.60
CA THR A 16 17.89 15.56 11.97
C THR A 16 17.73 14.06 12.21
N ALA A 17 17.11 13.34 11.27
CA ALA A 17 16.96 11.89 11.35
C ALA A 17 18.32 11.17 11.35
N ARG A 18 19.25 11.62 10.51
CA ARG A 18 20.62 11.10 10.43
C ARG A 18 21.40 11.35 11.72
N LYS A 19 21.35 12.56 12.27
CA LYS A 19 21.99 12.89 13.54
C LYS A 19 21.46 12.03 14.68
N LYS A 20 20.13 11.85 14.76
CA LYS A 20 19.51 10.96 15.74
C LYS A 20 19.97 9.50 15.58
N LEU A 21 20.05 9.01 14.34
CA LEU A 21 20.56 7.68 14.05
C LEU A 21 22.01 7.50 14.49
N GLU A 22 22.87 8.50 14.21
CA GLU A 22 24.28 8.50 14.62
C GLU A 22 24.43 8.54 16.16
N GLU A 23 23.61 9.32 16.86
CA GLU A 23 23.56 9.35 18.33
C GLU A 23 23.09 8.01 18.93
N ASP A 24 22.05 7.40 18.36
CA ASP A 24 21.54 6.10 18.78
C ASP A 24 22.59 5.00 18.54
N GLN A 25 23.26 5.00 17.39
CA GLN A 25 24.37 4.09 17.08
C GLN A 25 25.52 4.24 18.08
N LYS A 26 25.93 5.48 18.37
CA LYS A 26 27.00 5.73 19.34
C LYS A 26 26.65 5.21 20.73
N MET A 27 25.44 5.50 21.22
CA MET A 27 24.97 5.00 22.52
C MET A 27 24.91 3.47 22.56
N GLN A 28 24.56 2.83 21.44
CA GLN A 28 24.53 1.37 21.33
C GLN A 28 25.95 0.79 21.37
N SER A 29 26.89 1.35 20.63
CA SER A 29 28.29 0.93 20.64
C SER A 29 28.92 1.07 22.03
N GLU A 30 28.64 2.17 22.75
CA GLU A 30 29.13 2.37 24.13
C GLU A 30 28.59 1.32 25.11
N ARG A 31 27.32 0.92 24.96
CA ARG A 31 26.72 -0.15 25.78
C ARG A 31 27.26 -1.52 25.43
N ALA A 32 27.42 -1.81 24.14
CA ALA A 32 28.04 -3.05 23.67
C ALA A 32 29.48 -3.17 24.20
N GLN A 33 30.24 -2.07 24.17
CA GLN A 33 31.57 -2.01 24.74
C GLN A 33 31.55 -2.23 26.26
N SER A 34 30.65 -1.56 26.99
CA SER A 34 30.49 -1.76 28.44
C SER A 34 30.16 -3.22 28.79
N LEU A 35 29.34 -3.90 27.97
CA LEU A 35 29.02 -5.32 28.14
C LEU A 35 30.19 -6.24 27.78
N ARG A 36 30.96 -5.92 26.73
CA ARG A 36 32.20 -6.62 26.38
C ARG A 36 33.21 -6.55 27.53
N ASP A 37 33.39 -5.36 28.09
CA ASP A 37 34.32 -5.10 29.18
C ASP A 37 33.89 -5.79 30.48
N ALA A 38 32.57 -5.93 30.69
CA ALA A 38 32.02 -6.62 31.86
C ALA A 38 32.10 -8.15 31.75
N SER A 39 31.73 -8.75 30.61
CA SER A 39 31.80 -10.20 30.40
C SER A 39 31.47 -10.63 28.96
N SER A 40 32.43 -11.22 28.26
CA SER A 40 32.20 -11.88 26.95
C SER A 40 31.17 -13.02 27.02
N SER A 41 31.05 -13.70 28.16
CA SER A 41 30.06 -14.79 28.31
C SER A 41 28.62 -14.26 28.33
N THR A 42 28.42 -13.04 28.82
CA THR A 42 27.10 -12.37 28.81
C THR A 42 26.67 -12.00 27.40
N MET A 43 27.60 -11.58 26.54
CA MET A 43 27.30 -11.34 25.12
C MET A 43 26.90 -12.62 24.40
N MET A 44 27.65 -13.71 24.59
CA MET A 44 27.32 -15.01 23.98
C MET A 44 25.99 -15.55 24.47
N LEU A 45 25.70 -15.43 25.78
CA LEU A 45 24.38 -15.79 26.31
C LEU A 45 23.26 -14.95 25.69
N THR A 46 23.48 -13.64 25.48
CA THR A 46 22.51 -12.77 24.83
C THR A 46 22.24 -13.20 23.38
N LEU A 47 23.30 -13.54 22.65
CA LEU A 47 23.23 -14.05 21.28
C LEU A 47 22.42 -15.36 21.20
N ASP A 48 22.69 -16.31 22.10
CA ASP A 48 21.98 -17.59 22.14
C ASP A 48 20.51 -17.43 22.52
N ARG A 49 20.19 -16.54 23.46
CA ARG A 49 18.79 -16.18 23.78
C ARG A 49 18.07 -15.55 22.61
N MET A 50 18.77 -14.74 21.83
CA MET A 50 18.18 -14.11 20.64
C MET A 50 17.92 -15.12 19.54
N GLN A 51 18.83 -16.06 19.32
CA GLN A 51 18.58 -17.18 18.44
C GLN A 51 17.34 -17.98 18.89
N GLU A 52 17.22 -18.32 20.18
CA GLU A 52 16.06 -19.01 20.74
C GLU A 52 14.75 -18.23 20.52
N SER A 53 14.78 -16.90 20.70
CA SER A 53 13.64 -16.03 20.43
C SER A 53 13.21 -16.07 18.97
N PHE A 54 14.14 -16.07 18.01
CA PHE A 54 13.82 -16.15 16.58
C PHE A 54 13.33 -17.55 16.18
N GLU A 55 13.89 -18.62 16.75
CA GLU A 55 13.46 -19.99 16.47
C GLU A 55 12.04 -20.28 16.99
N ARG A 56 11.66 -19.66 18.10
CA ARG A 56 10.35 -19.83 18.77
C ARG A 56 9.37 -18.71 18.51
N PHE A 57 9.73 -17.70 17.73
CA PHE A 57 8.92 -16.49 17.52
C PHE A 57 8.50 -15.80 18.83
N ALA A 58 9.42 -15.76 19.80
CA ALA A 58 9.18 -15.13 21.10
C ALA A 58 9.43 -13.61 21.03
N PRO A 59 8.68 -12.79 21.78
CA PRO A 59 8.95 -11.36 21.91
C PRO A 59 10.38 -11.09 22.38
N PHE A 60 10.98 -10.01 21.88
CA PHE A 60 12.27 -9.52 22.34
C PHE A 60 12.31 -7.99 22.32
N LEU A 61 13.28 -7.42 23.04
CA LEU A 61 13.56 -5.98 22.99
C LEU A 61 14.56 -5.71 21.87
N GLU A 62 14.34 -4.67 21.06
CA GLU A 62 15.26 -4.27 19.99
C GLU A 62 16.69 -4.07 20.51
N ARG A 63 16.83 -3.48 21.70
CA ARG A 63 18.14 -3.28 22.35
C ARG A 63 18.89 -4.60 22.59
N THR A 64 18.19 -5.68 22.92
CA THR A 64 18.80 -7.00 23.13
C THR A 64 19.29 -7.59 21.80
N LEU A 65 18.50 -7.39 20.74
CA LEU A 65 18.88 -7.80 19.38
C LEU A 65 20.12 -7.04 18.88
N LEU A 66 20.21 -5.73 19.15
CA LEU A 66 21.39 -4.92 18.81
C LEU A 66 22.65 -5.37 19.56
N VAL A 67 22.53 -5.71 20.85
CA VAL A 67 23.65 -6.27 21.62
C VAL A 67 24.08 -7.63 21.06
N ALA A 68 23.14 -8.48 20.66
CA ALA A 68 23.45 -9.75 20.00
C ALA A 68 24.18 -9.53 18.66
N TRP A 69 23.73 -8.54 17.87
CA TRP A 69 24.38 -8.17 16.61
C TRP A 69 25.83 -7.71 16.79
N GLU A 70 26.09 -6.89 17.81
CA GLU A 70 27.46 -6.49 18.16
C GLU A 70 28.28 -7.68 18.68
N ALA A 71 27.68 -8.70 19.28
CA ALA A 71 28.40 -9.90 19.70
C ALA A 71 28.88 -10.73 18.49
N ASP A 72 27.97 -10.99 17.54
CA ASP A 72 28.25 -11.75 16.32
C ASP A 72 27.21 -11.42 15.24
N SER A 73 27.55 -10.47 14.37
CA SER A 73 26.65 -10.01 13.31
C SER A 73 26.34 -11.09 12.27
N ASP A 74 27.26 -12.02 12.02
CA ASP A 74 27.05 -13.07 11.03
C ASP A 74 26.08 -14.12 11.56
N LYS A 75 26.21 -14.55 12.81
CA LYS A 75 25.24 -15.45 13.45
C LYS A 75 23.87 -14.79 13.56
N CYS A 76 23.80 -13.50 13.91
CA CYS A 76 22.55 -12.74 13.91
C CYS A 76 21.89 -12.67 12.53
N LYS A 77 22.65 -12.30 11.49
CA LYS A 77 22.18 -12.32 10.11
C LYS A 77 21.58 -13.68 9.75
N GLN A 78 22.28 -14.78 10.06
CA GLN A 78 21.81 -16.13 9.74
C GLN A 78 20.45 -16.46 10.38
N PHE A 79 20.28 -16.27 11.70
CA PHE A 79 19.00 -16.61 12.32
C PHE A 79 17.88 -15.63 11.92
N MET A 80 18.20 -14.36 11.69
CA MET A 80 17.22 -13.37 11.22
C MET A 80 16.67 -13.74 9.84
N LEU A 81 17.57 -14.01 8.88
CA LEU A 81 17.19 -14.38 7.52
C LEU A 81 16.45 -15.72 7.48
N LYS A 82 16.90 -16.72 8.25
CA LYS A 82 16.20 -18.00 8.37
C LYS A 82 14.78 -17.84 8.91
N ALA A 83 14.56 -16.99 9.90
CA ALA A 83 13.22 -16.69 10.41
C ALA A 83 12.37 -15.96 9.35
N CYS A 84 12.95 -15.01 8.60
CA CYS A 84 12.25 -14.31 7.52
C CYS A 84 11.83 -15.27 6.41
N GLU A 85 12.73 -16.15 5.95
CA GLU A 85 12.40 -17.19 4.97
C GLU A 85 11.24 -18.06 5.46
N LYS A 86 11.24 -18.46 6.73
CA LYS A 86 10.17 -19.27 7.30
C LYS A 86 8.83 -18.53 7.37
N VAL A 87 8.81 -17.32 7.93
CA VAL A 87 7.59 -16.52 8.14
C VAL A 87 6.94 -16.12 6.82
N LEU A 88 7.74 -15.81 5.81
CA LEU A 88 7.25 -15.32 4.52
C LEU A 88 6.94 -16.45 3.52
N SER A 89 7.24 -17.71 3.86
CA SER A 89 6.90 -18.87 3.02
C SER A 89 5.44 -19.27 3.16
N ALA A 90 4.79 -19.60 2.05
CA ALA A 90 3.41 -20.08 2.05
C ALA A 90 3.30 -21.53 2.60
N PRO A 91 2.21 -21.88 3.33
CA PRO A 91 1.16 -21.00 3.80
C PRO A 91 1.65 -20.10 4.95
N ILE A 92 1.34 -18.80 4.87
CA ILE A 92 1.71 -17.83 5.90
C ILE A 92 0.88 -18.09 7.15
N LYS A 93 1.56 -18.23 8.29
CA LYS A 93 0.91 -18.38 9.60
C LYS A 93 0.75 -17.01 10.24
N GLU A 94 -0.49 -16.68 10.60
CA GLU A 94 -0.85 -15.34 11.09
C GLU A 94 -0.05 -14.94 12.34
N ASP A 95 0.03 -15.80 13.36
CA ASP A 95 0.76 -15.52 14.60
C ASP A 95 2.28 -15.27 14.36
N GLU A 96 2.90 -16.07 13.48
CA GLU A 96 4.33 -15.93 13.15
C GLU A 96 4.57 -14.63 12.36
N TYR A 97 3.63 -14.26 11.47
CA TYR A 97 3.69 -13.02 10.70
C TYR A 97 3.43 -11.77 11.55
N ASP A 98 2.52 -11.86 12.52
CA ASP A 98 2.26 -10.80 13.49
C ASP A 98 3.46 -10.55 14.39
N TRP A 99 4.13 -11.61 14.85
CA TRP A 99 5.41 -11.49 15.53
C TRP A 99 6.45 -10.77 14.67
N PHE A 100 6.60 -11.18 13.40
CA PHE A 100 7.54 -10.56 12.48
C PHE A 100 7.27 -9.07 12.29
N LYS A 101 6.01 -8.69 12.01
CA LYS A 101 5.61 -7.27 11.85
C LYS A 101 5.87 -6.44 13.11
N LYS A 102 5.71 -7.04 14.29
CA LYS A 102 5.81 -6.32 15.57
C LYS A 102 7.25 -6.17 16.05
N TYR A 103 8.08 -7.20 15.92
CA TYR A 103 9.40 -7.24 16.56
C TYR A 103 10.57 -7.22 15.58
N VAL A 104 10.42 -7.79 14.38
CA VAL A 104 11.54 -7.96 13.44
C VAL A 104 11.52 -6.89 12.36
N LEU A 105 10.40 -6.71 11.65
CA LEU A 105 10.28 -5.77 10.54
C LEU A 105 10.61 -4.31 10.91
N PRO A 106 10.23 -3.79 12.09
CA PRO A 106 10.57 -2.42 12.49
C PRO A 106 12.02 -2.24 12.93
N SER A 107 12.82 -3.32 13.02
CA SER A 107 14.17 -3.26 13.57
C SER A 107 15.09 -2.37 12.74
N SER A 108 15.84 -1.51 13.43
CA SER A 108 16.91 -0.71 12.82
C SER A 108 18.03 -1.54 12.18
N LEU A 109 18.17 -2.81 12.54
CA LEU A 109 19.17 -3.72 11.94
C LEU A 109 18.99 -3.93 10.45
N TRP A 110 17.81 -3.66 9.88
CA TRP A 110 17.61 -3.68 8.42
C TRP A 110 18.54 -2.70 7.69
N MET A 111 18.94 -1.63 8.36
CA MET A 111 19.88 -0.62 7.85
C MET A 111 21.33 -0.88 8.27
N ALA A 112 21.60 -1.97 8.99
CA ALA A 112 22.95 -2.39 9.31
C ALA A 112 23.58 -3.16 8.15
N LYS A 113 24.90 -3.04 8.01
CA LYS A 113 25.72 -3.91 7.19
C LYS A 113 26.38 -4.94 8.10
N ALA A 114 26.35 -6.20 7.71
CA ALA A 114 27.17 -7.23 8.34
C ALA A 114 28.62 -7.10 7.84
N ASN A 115 29.37 -8.21 7.81
CA ASN A 115 30.70 -8.29 7.20
C ASN A 115 30.71 -8.14 5.66
N GLU A 116 29.55 -7.87 5.05
CA GLU A 116 29.36 -7.69 3.62
C GLU A 116 29.02 -6.24 3.30
N ASN A 117 29.34 -5.76 2.09
CA ASN A 117 28.94 -4.41 1.63
C ASN A 117 27.45 -4.32 1.24
N ARG A 118 26.60 -5.15 1.86
CA ARG A 118 25.16 -5.20 1.64
C ARG A 118 24.43 -4.91 2.95
N PHE A 119 23.32 -4.20 2.85
CA PHE A 119 22.44 -3.96 3.98
C PHE A 119 21.52 -5.16 4.21
N MET A 120 21.14 -5.41 5.45
CA MET A 120 20.21 -6.49 5.81
C MET A 120 18.87 -6.41 5.04
N TYR A 121 18.35 -5.20 4.77
CA TYR A 121 17.11 -5.06 3.99
C TYR A 121 17.24 -5.62 2.56
N GLN A 122 18.44 -5.60 1.97
CA GLN A 122 18.66 -6.14 0.63
C GLN A 122 18.54 -7.67 0.64
N HIS A 123 19.00 -8.33 1.70
CA HIS A 123 18.81 -9.77 1.87
C HIS A 123 17.33 -10.12 2.12
N LEU A 124 16.61 -9.29 2.87
CA LEU A 124 15.15 -9.44 3.02
C LEU A 124 14.45 -9.33 1.66
N MET A 125 14.83 -8.36 0.83
CA MET A 125 14.28 -8.21 -0.52
C MET A 125 14.61 -9.42 -1.40
N ASP A 126 15.79 -10.02 -1.30
CA ASP A 126 16.13 -11.25 -2.03
C ASP A 126 15.17 -12.40 -1.63
N ILE A 127 14.87 -12.56 -0.34
CA ILE A 127 13.92 -13.57 0.17
C ILE A 127 12.52 -13.31 -0.41
N VAL A 128 12.03 -12.07 -0.31
CA VAL A 128 10.71 -11.68 -0.82
C VAL A 128 10.63 -11.92 -2.33
N ASN A 129 11.62 -11.49 -3.09
CA ASN A 129 11.68 -11.67 -4.54
C ASN A 129 11.67 -13.17 -4.90
N LYS A 130 12.50 -13.98 -4.23
CA LYS A 130 12.55 -15.43 -4.42
C LYS A 130 11.20 -16.08 -4.15
N GLN A 131 10.53 -15.74 -3.05
CA GLN A 131 9.22 -16.30 -2.71
C GLN A 131 8.10 -15.82 -3.65
N SER A 132 8.19 -14.60 -4.15
CA SER A 132 7.24 -14.05 -5.13
C SER A 132 7.42 -14.66 -6.53
N ALA A 133 8.61 -15.16 -6.87
CA ALA A 133 8.93 -15.63 -8.21
C ALA A 133 8.03 -16.78 -8.67
N ASP A 134 7.74 -17.75 -7.79
CA ASP A 134 6.84 -18.86 -8.11
C ASP A 134 5.39 -18.39 -8.28
N ILE A 135 4.96 -17.40 -7.48
CA ILE A 135 3.63 -16.78 -7.60
C ILE A 135 3.51 -16.05 -8.94
N ILE A 136 4.51 -15.23 -9.29
CA ILE A 136 4.59 -14.51 -10.56
C ILE A 136 4.53 -15.50 -11.73
N LYS A 137 5.36 -16.55 -11.69
CA LYS A 137 5.38 -17.59 -12.73
C LYS A 137 4.02 -18.27 -12.88
N ASN A 138 3.35 -18.60 -11.77
CA ASN A 138 2.02 -19.19 -11.80
C ASN A 138 0.98 -18.22 -12.40
N MET A 139 1.04 -16.93 -12.04
CA MET A 139 0.16 -15.92 -12.61
C MET A 139 0.39 -15.70 -14.10
N ASP A 140 1.65 -15.71 -14.56
CA ASP A 140 1.96 -15.60 -15.98
C ASP A 140 1.53 -16.85 -16.77
N CYS A 141 1.56 -18.03 -16.16
CA CYS A 141 0.96 -19.24 -16.74
C CYS A 141 -0.55 -19.09 -16.93
N VAL A 142 -1.27 -18.60 -15.91
CA VAL A 142 -2.72 -18.35 -15.99
C VAL A 142 -3.02 -17.28 -17.05
N TYR A 143 -2.26 -16.19 -17.09
CA TYR A 143 -2.44 -15.13 -18.08
C TYR A 143 -2.22 -15.65 -19.50
N ARG A 144 -1.15 -16.42 -19.75
CA ARG A 144 -0.92 -17.06 -21.07
C ARG A 144 -2.02 -18.04 -21.43
N HIS A 145 -2.58 -18.77 -20.47
CA HIS A 145 -3.74 -19.62 -20.72
C HIS A 145 -4.97 -18.80 -21.12
N LEU A 146 -5.26 -17.70 -20.43
CA LEU A 146 -6.36 -16.78 -20.79
C LEU A 146 -6.20 -16.20 -22.20
N GLN A 147 -4.98 -15.93 -22.65
CA GLN A 147 -4.72 -15.45 -24.02
C GLN A 147 -5.14 -16.43 -25.12
N THR A 148 -5.23 -17.73 -24.81
CA THR A 148 -5.70 -18.74 -25.76
C THR A 148 -7.21 -18.89 -25.81
N HIS A 149 -7.94 -18.20 -24.92
CA HIS A 149 -9.39 -18.29 -24.81
C HIS A 149 -10.08 -17.65 -26.01
N GLU A 150 -11.17 -18.25 -26.52
CA GLU A 150 -11.87 -17.76 -27.73
C GLU A 150 -12.37 -16.31 -27.60
N LYS A 151 -12.81 -15.92 -26.40
CA LYS A 151 -13.27 -14.55 -26.07
C LYS A 151 -12.17 -13.59 -25.61
N TRP A 152 -10.90 -13.96 -25.73
CA TRP A 152 -9.78 -13.08 -25.36
C TRP A 152 -9.84 -11.74 -26.10
N SER A 153 -10.20 -11.76 -27.39
CA SER A 153 -10.38 -10.56 -28.20
C SER A 153 -11.45 -9.62 -27.65
N GLU A 154 -12.55 -10.15 -27.09
CA GLU A 154 -13.60 -9.35 -26.46
C GLU A 154 -13.09 -8.65 -25.19
N LEU A 155 -12.28 -9.35 -24.38
CA LEU A 155 -11.65 -8.74 -23.20
C LEU A 155 -10.70 -7.61 -23.57
N MET A 156 -9.89 -7.83 -24.61
CA MET A 156 -8.94 -6.83 -25.10
C MET A 156 -9.62 -5.67 -25.81
N ALA A 157 -10.87 -5.83 -26.25
CA ALA A 157 -11.66 -4.75 -26.84
C ALA A 157 -12.12 -3.73 -25.78
N ILE A 158 -12.17 -4.10 -24.49
CA ILE A 158 -12.49 -3.18 -23.40
C ILE A 158 -11.33 -2.19 -23.24
N GLN A 159 -11.50 -0.97 -23.74
CA GLN A 159 -10.47 0.07 -23.68
C GLN A 159 -10.45 0.78 -22.33
N ASN A 160 -9.31 1.39 -22.03
CA ASN A 160 -9.22 2.36 -20.95
C ASN A 160 -10.03 3.61 -21.35
N GLU A 161 -10.96 4.02 -20.49
CA GLU A 161 -11.80 5.19 -20.69
C GLU A 161 -11.83 6.01 -19.40
N SER A 162 -11.84 7.33 -19.51
CA SER A 162 -11.91 8.24 -18.36
C SER A 162 -12.80 9.43 -18.73
N VAL A 163 -14.08 9.34 -18.37
CA VAL A 163 -15.08 10.40 -18.56
C VAL A 163 -15.00 11.38 -17.40
N VAL A 164 -14.96 10.84 -16.17
CA VAL A 164 -14.80 11.59 -14.93
C VAL A 164 -13.70 10.91 -14.11
N ASP A 165 -12.71 11.69 -13.68
CA ASP A 165 -11.59 11.17 -12.90
C ASP A 165 -11.28 12.01 -11.66
N ARG A 166 -12.19 12.90 -11.27
CA ARG A 166 -12.11 13.73 -10.06
C ARG A 166 -13.47 13.82 -9.34
N GLN A 167 -13.42 14.03 -8.02
CA GLN A 167 -14.60 14.22 -7.15
C GLN A 167 -15.22 15.63 -7.25
N ASP A 168 -14.41 16.62 -7.63
CA ASP A 168 -14.82 18.02 -7.86
C ASP A 168 -15.28 18.28 -9.30
N ASP A 169 -15.50 17.21 -10.07
CA ASP A 169 -16.14 17.30 -11.38
C ASP A 169 -17.61 17.68 -11.20
N ALA A 170 -18.14 18.52 -12.10
CA ALA A 170 -19.52 19.00 -12.04
C ALA A 170 -20.56 17.87 -12.08
N ALA A 171 -20.24 16.72 -12.69
CA ALA A 171 -21.11 15.55 -12.70
C ALA A 171 -21.17 14.82 -11.34
N VAL A 172 -20.18 15.02 -10.47
CA VAL A 172 -20.09 14.42 -9.13
C VAL A 172 -20.56 15.41 -8.06
N GLY A 173 -20.11 16.65 -8.15
CA GLY A 173 -20.59 17.76 -7.31
C GLY A 173 -20.09 17.75 -5.87
N LEU A 174 -18.93 17.14 -5.58
CA LEU A 174 -18.30 17.18 -4.26
C LEU A 174 -17.17 18.20 -4.19
N LEU A 175 -16.71 18.56 -2.98
CA LEU A 175 -15.56 19.46 -2.76
C LEU A 175 -15.75 20.89 -3.29
N HIS A 176 -17.01 21.32 -3.50
CA HIS A 176 -17.35 22.68 -3.91
C HIS A 176 -17.65 23.60 -2.71
N GLU A 177 -17.39 23.17 -1.48
CA GLU A 177 -17.57 24.01 -0.30
C GLU A 177 -16.62 25.22 -0.34
N ASP A 178 -17.12 26.40 0.02
CA ASP A 178 -16.37 27.67 -0.02
C ASP A 178 -15.02 27.58 0.70
N GLY A 179 -14.96 26.83 1.82
CA GLY A 179 -13.73 26.64 2.60
C GLY A 179 -12.65 25.81 1.87
N ILE A 180 -13.03 24.99 0.90
CA ILE A 180 -12.09 24.20 0.08
C ILE A 180 -11.70 25.00 -1.16
N GLN A 181 -12.66 25.66 -1.82
CA GLN A 181 -12.41 26.42 -3.06
C GLN A 181 -11.65 27.73 -2.84
N SER A 182 -11.98 28.49 -1.79
CA SER A 182 -11.33 29.78 -1.50
C SER A 182 -9.81 29.68 -1.33
N VAL A 183 -9.33 28.51 -0.91
CA VAL A 183 -7.91 28.22 -0.73
C VAL A 183 -7.19 28.04 -2.07
N ALA A 184 -7.90 27.61 -3.12
CA ALA A 184 -7.35 27.49 -4.47
C ALA A 184 -7.05 28.87 -5.10
N GLU A 185 -7.76 29.92 -4.66
CA GLU A 185 -7.67 31.27 -5.22
C GLU A 185 -6.57 32.12 -4.58
N SER A 186 -5.97 31.66 -3.47
CA SER A 186 -4.97 32.40 -2.71
C SER A 186 -3.54 32.09 -3.19
N LYS A 187 -2.69 33.12 -3.35
CA LYS A 187 -1.39 33.04 -4.07
C LYS A 187 -0.14 33.26 -3.20
N ASN A 188 -0.23 33.23 -1.86
CA ASN A 188 0.90 33.45 -0.96
C ASN A 188 1.50 32.12 -0.45
N GLU A 189 2.77 32.12 -0.03
CA GLU A 189 3.45 30.92 0.50
C GLU A 189 2.81 30.35 1.78
N LYS A 190 2.23 31.22 2.64
CA LYS A 190 1.42 30.77 3.79
C LYS A 190 0.18 29.97 3.36
N ASP A 191 -0.25 30.14 2.11
CA ASP A 191 -1.42 29.48 1.56
C ASP A 191 -1.10 28.06 1.11
N GLU A 192 0.17 27.69 0.88
CA GLU A 192 0.54 26.29 0.58
C GLU A 192 0.38 25.37 1.79
N GLU A 193 0.76 25.84 2.98
CA GLU A 193 0.57 25.09 4.24
C GLU A 193 -0.93 24.95 4.56
N ILE A 194 -1.70 26.02 4.34
CA ILE A 194 -3.16 26.01 4.49
C ILE A 194 -3.79 25.09 3.45
N ALA A 195 -3.40 25.15 2.18
CA ALA A 195 -3.88 24.26 1.13
C ALA A 195 -3.59 22.79 1.44
N SER A 196 -2.36 22.49 1.88
CA SER A 196 -2.02 21.13 2.30
C SER A 196 -2.85 20.68 3.51
N PHE A 197 -3.11 21.57 4.48
CA PHE A 197 -3.95 21.24 5.63
C PHE A 197 -5.40 20.97 5.21
N VAL A 198 -5.98 21.86 4.40
CA VAL A 198 -7.37 21.79 3.92
C VAL A 198 -7.57 20.55 3.06
N ASP A 199 -6.64 20.25 2.16
CA ASP A 199 -6.73 19.06 1.30
C ASP A 199 -6.63 17.77 2.12
N SER A 200 -5.60 17.66 2.98
CA SER A 200 -5.35 16.45 3.77
C SER A 200 -6.37 16.21 4.88
N HIS A 201 -6.98 17.26 5.45
CA HIS A 201 -7.89 17.14 6.58
C HIS A 201 -9.32 17.45 6.21
N VAL A 202 -9.62 18.63 5.69
CA VAL A 202 -11.00 19.05 5.44
C VAL A 202 -11.60 18.27 4.29
N ALA A 203 -10.94 18.26 3.13
CA ALA A 203 -11.45 17.60 1.93
C ALA A 203 -11.49 16.07 2.09
N VAL A 204 -10.44 15.45 2.64
CA VAL A 204 -10.46 14.00 2.93
C VAL A 204 -11.55 13.63 3.93
N GLN A 205 -11.81 14.43 4.97
CA GLN A 205 -12.89 14.16 5.91
C GLN A 205 -14.26 14.32 5.26
N ALA A 206 -14.46 15.36 4.45
CA ALA A 206 -15.70 15.54 3.67
C ALA A 206 -15.98 14.31 2.79
N LEU A 207 -14.99 13.86 2.01
CA LEU A 207 -15.12 12.65 1.20
C LEU A 207 -15.39 11.40 2.06
N THR A 208 -14.74 11.28 3.22
CA THR A 208 -14.91 10.13 4.12
C THR A 208 -16.32 10.09 4.72
N VAL A 209 -16.86 11.24 5.13
CA VAL A 209 -18.23 11.36 5.62
C VAL A 209 -19.23 11.00 4.52
N THR A 210 -19.09 11.58 3.33
CA THR A 210 -19.94 11.25 2.17
C THR A 210 -19.87 9.76 1.85
N ALA A 211 -18.66 9.20 1.80
CA ALA A 211 -18.45 7.78 1.54
C ALA A 211 -19.13 6.89 2.59
N ASN A 212 -19.07 7.25 3.88
CA ASN A 212 -19.76 6.50 4.93
C ASN A 212 -21.28 6.52 4.76
N THR A 213 -21.85 7.67 4.36
CA THR A 213 -23.29 7.81 4.12
C THR A 213 -23.76 6.91 2.98
N VAL A 214 -23.03 6.91 1.86
CA VAL A 214 -23.45 6.15 0.66
C VAL A 214 -22.99 4.69 0.65
N ASN A 215 -22.04 4.30 1.51
CA ASN A 215 -21.40 2.98 1.45
C ASN A 215 -22.43 1.85 1.50
N LYS A 216 -23.38 1.86 2.45
CA LYS A 216 -24.33 0.75 2.58
C LYS A 216 -25.18 0.58 1.31
N GLU A 217 -25.75 1.66 0.80
CA GLU A 217 -26.58 1.65 -0.39
C GLU A 217 -25.80 1.24 -1.63
N PHE A 218 -24.60 1.79 -1.82
CA PHE A 218 -23.70 1.38 -2.90
C PHE A 218 -23.41 -0.12 -2.86
N GLN A 219 -23.06 -0.67 -1.69
CA GLN A 219 -22.70 -2.08 -1.57
C GLN A 219 -23.91 -2.97 -1.87
N THR A 220 -25.09 -2.64 -1.32
CA THR A 220 -26.33 -3.37 -1.61
C THR A 220 -26.71 -3.29 -3.09
N TYR A 221 -26.55 -2.12 -3.71
CA TYR A 221 -26.84 -1.94 -5.13
C TYR A 221 -25.94 -2.82 -6.00
N ILE A 222 -24.62 -2.69 -5.86
CA ILE A 222 -23.67 -3.45 -6.69
C ILE A 222 -23.79 -4.96 -6.44
N GLU A 223 -24.00 -5.38 -5.19
CA GLU A 223 -24.27 -6.79 -4.86
C GLU A 223 -25.49 -7.32 -5.61
N SER A 224 -26.59 -6.57 -5.65
CA SER A 224 -27.81 -6.98 -6.36
C SER A 224 -27.60 -7.15 -7.86
N VAL A 225 -26.74 -6.31 -8.47
CA VAL A 225 -26.44 -6.39 -9.91
C VAL A 225 -25.47 -7.53 -10.21
N MET A 226 -24.44 -7.70 -9.37
CA MET A 226 -23.25 -8.50 -9.71
C MET A 226 -23.24 -9.91 -9.16
N SER A 227 -23.98 -10.22 -8.08
CA SER A 227 -23.89 -11.53 -7.40
C SER A 227 -24.32 -12.72 -8.26
N GLN A 228 -25.11 -12.48 -9.31
CA GLN A 228 -25.48 -13.54 -10.26
C GLN A 228 -24.36 -13.92 -11.24
N TYR A 229 -23.34 -13.07 -11.40
CA TYR A 229 -22.25 -13.26 -12.36
C TYR A 229 -20.95 -13.73 -11.71
N GLY A 230 -20.74 -13.41 -10.44
CA GLY A 230 -19.52 -13.77 -9.72
C GLY A 230 -19.66 -13.63 -8.20
N GLU A 231 -18.59 -13.99 -7.49
CA GLU A 231 -18.55 -13.87 -6.03
C GLU A 231 -18.33 -12.40 -5.65
N TYR A 232 -19.39 -11.76 -5.17
CA TYR A 232 -19.35 -10.40 -4.67
C TYR A 232 -18.70 -10.34 -3.29
N LYS A 233 -17.82 -9.36 -3.09
CA LYS A 233 -17.22 -9.06 -1.79
C LYS A 233 -17.16 -7.56 -1.57
N ALA A 234 -17.85 -7.11 -0.53
CA ALA A 234 -17.74 -5.74 -0.06
C ALA A 234 -16.30 -5.44 0.39
N GLY A 235 -15.75 -4.33 -0.07
CA GLY A 235 -14.44 -3.85 0.36
C GLY A 235 -14.57 -3.01 1.61
N PRO A 236 -13.62 -3.08 2.56
CA PRO A 236 -13.61 -2.16 3.67
C PRO A 236 -13.37 -0.74 3.17
N MET A 237 -14.06 0.21 3.82
CA MET A 237 -13.84 1.64 3.65
C MET A 237 -12.35 1.96 3.69
N LYS A 238 -11.92 2.81 2.77
CA LYS A 238 -10.53 3.24 2.73
C LYS A 238 -10.21 4.04 4.00
N LYS A 239 -9.18 3.62 4.72
CA LYS A 239 -8.72 4.32 5.91
C LYS A 239 -8.14 5.69 5.56
N VAL A 240 -8.32 6.68 6.43
CA VAL A 240 -7.84 8.05 6.23
C VAL A 240 -6.32 8.08 6.01
N GLU A 241 -5.55 7.29 6.75
CA GLU A 241 -4.10 7.23 6.61
C GLU A 241 -3.68 6.71 5.22
N ARG A 242 -4.48 5.79 4.64
CA ARG A 242 -4.29 5.29 3.28
C ARG A 242 -4.70 6.32 2.21
N CYS A 243 -5.62 7.24 2.51
CA CYS A 243 -5.95 8.37 1.65
C CYS A 243 -4.79 9.37 1.64
N LEU A 244 -4.31 9.78 2.81
CA LEU A 244 -3.17 10.70 2.98
C LEU A 244 -1.93 10.19 2.25
N SER A 245 -1.59 8.91 2.45
CA SER A 245 -0.47 8.28 1.75
C SER A 245 -0.62 8.33 0.22
N LYS A 246 -1.84 8.22 -0.33
CA LYS A 246 -2.04 8.39 -1.78
C LYS A 246 -1.84 9.84 -2.22
N LEU A 247 -2.27 10.82 -1.43
CA LEU A 247 -2.06 12.23 -1.76
C LEU A 247 -0.57 12.59 -1.81
N GLU A 248 0.20 12.08 -0.86
CA GLU A 248 1.62 12.35 -0.75
C GLU A 248 2.46 11.63 -1.82
N ASN A 249 2.04 10.44 -2.25
CA ASN A 249 2.83 9.60 -3.16
C ASN A 249 2.26 9.59 -4.60
N ASP A 250 0.98 9.23 -4.76
CA ASP A 250 0.38 8.99 -6.08
C ASP A 250 -0.08 10.29 -6.75
N TYR A 251 -0.47 11.29 -5.95
CA TYR A 251 -1.10 12.53 -6.42
C TYR A 251 -0.33 13.78 -6.02
N TYR A 252 0.97 13.65 -5.75
CA TYR A 252 1.82 14.76 -5.35
C TYR A 252 1.73 15.94 -6.33
N ASP A 253 1.74 15.65 -7.63
CA ASP A 253 1.67 16.63 -8.72
C ASP A 253 0.23 16.89 -9.24
N ALA A 254 -0.80 16.38 -8.56
CA ALA A 254 -2.18 16.60 -8.99
C ALA A 254 -2.63 18.05 -8.73
N ALA A 255 -3.57 18.52 -9.55
CA ALA A 255 -4.22 19.81 -9.35
C ALA A 255 -5.03 19.81 -8.04
N TYR A 256 -4.95 20.92 -7.30
CA TYR A 256 -5.70 21.16 -6.07
C TYR A 256 -7.23 21.18 -6.34
N PRO A 257 -8.06 20.65 -5.42
CA PRO A 257 -7.66 19.81 -4.30
C PRO A 257 -7.16 18.45 -4.82
N LYS A 258 -6.01 17.97 -4.32
CA LYS A 258 -5.42 16.69 -4.75
C LYS A 258 -6.31 15.53 -4.29
N SER A 259 -7.02 15.71 -3.17
CA SER A 259 -8.03 14.77 -2.67
C SER A 259 -9.14 14.48 -3.67
N ALA A 260 -9.42 15.36 -4.63
CA ALA A 260 -10.38 15.07 -5.68
C ALA A 260 -9.99 13.86 -6.55
N LYS A 261 -8.72 13.45 -6.59
CA LYS A 261 -8.28 12.22 -7.30
C LYS A 261 -8.52 10.92 -6.50
N LEU A 262 -9.05 11.00 -5.28
CA LEU A 262 -9.41 9.83 -4.48
C LEU A 262 -10.75 9.25 -4.96
N LEU A 263 -10.69 8.23 -5.82
CA LEU A 263 -11.88 7.60 -6.42
C LEU A 263 -12.27 6.25 -5.79
N ASP A 264 -11.52 5.79 -4.79
CA ASP A 264 -11.63 4.42 -4.24
C ASP A 264 -11.87 4.39 -2.72
N LEU A 265 -12.61 5.38 -2.19
CA LEU A 265 -13.03 5.39 -0.78
C LEU A 265 -14.03 4.27 -0.49
N VAL A 266 -15.09 4.21 -1.30
CA VAL A 266 -16.05 3.10 -1.35
C VAL A 266 -15.62 2.16 -2.47
N ARG A 267 -15.57 0.86 -2.18
CA ARG A 267 -15.07 -0.13 -3.13
C ARG A 267 -15.62 -1.51 -2.82
N CYS A 268 -15.66 -2.35 -3.84
CA CYS A 268 -16.00 -3.76 -3.77
C CYS A 268 -15.16 -4.51 -4.81
N SER A 269 -15.20 -5.84 -4.76
CA SER A 269 -14.61 -6.71 -5.76
C SER A 269 -15.60 -7.79 -6.16
N VAL A 270 -15.56 -8.20 -7.42
CA VAL A 270 -16.30 -9.37 -7.91
C VAL A 270 -15.29 -10.33 -8.49
N ASN A 271 -15.23 -11.54 -7.95
CA ASN A 271 -14.34 -12.59 -8.44
C ASN A 271 -15.11 -13.49 -9.41
N PHE A 272 -14.45 -13.84 -10.52
CA PHE A 272 -15.02 -14.69 -11.56
C PHE A 272 -14.16 -15.94 -11.72
N ASN A 273 -14.80 -17.08 -11.95
CA ASN A 273 -14.07 -18.34 -12.16
C ASN A 273 -13.62 -18.49 -13.62
N THR A 274 -14.30 -17.85 -14.57
CA THR A 274 -14.00 -17.94 -15.99
C THR A 274 -14.02 -16.56 -16.67
N LEU A 275 -13.39 -16.48 -17.85
CA LEU A 275 -13.38 -15.26 -18.65
C LEU A 275 -14.79 -14.88 -19.13
N GLU A 276 -15.64 -15.85 -19.44
CA GLU A 276 -17.03 -15.59 -19.85
C GLU A 276 -17.85 -14.98 -18.74
N GLN A 277 -17.70 -15.44 -17.50
CA GLN A 277 -18.38 -14.85 -16.35
C GLN A 277 -17.96 -13.38 -16.16
N LEU A 278 -16.67 -13.10 -16.27
CA LEU A 278 -16.15 -11.73 -16.23
C LEU A 278 -16.76 -10.85 -17.33
N LEU A 279 -16.76 -11.32 -18.57
CA LEU A 279 -17.32 -10.58 -19.71
C LEU A 279 -18.83 -10.36 -19.57
N LEU A 280 -19.56 -11.37 -19.10
CA LEU A 280 -21.01 -11.26 -18.84
C LEU A 280 -21.29 -10.26 -17.72
N GLY A 281 -20.56 -10.34 -16.61
CA GLY A 281 -20.69 -9.40 -15.49
C GLY A 281 -20.35 -7.97 -15.90
N TYR A 282 -19.27 -7.77 -16.66
CA TYR A 282 -18.91 -6.45 -17.19
C TYR A 282 -20.01 -5.88 -18.12
N LYS A 283 -20.50 -6.68 -19.08
CA LYS A 283 -21.57 -6.25 -19.99
C LYS A 283 -22.86 -5.93 -19.24
N ALA A 284 -23.21 -6.73 -18.23
CA ALA A 284 -24.39 -6.50 -17.41
C ALA A 284 -24.28 -5.19 -16.61
N LEU A 285 -23.12 -4.94 -16.00
CA LEU A 285 -22.86 -3.71 -15.27
C LEU A 285 -22.93 -2.47 -16.20
N VAL A 286 -22.34 -2.54 -17.39
CA VAL A 286 -22.42 -1.45 -18.39
C VAL A 286 -23.86 -1.24 -18.86
N ALA A 287 -24.61 -2.31 -19.11
CA ALA A 287 -26.02 -2.23 -19.49
C ALA A 287 -26.87 -1.60 -18.38
N ASP A 288 -26.57 -1.90 -17.12
CA ASP A 288 -27.21 -1.29 -15.97
C ASP A 288 -27.02 0.22 -15.95
N MET A 289 -25.77 0.70 -16.05
CA MET A 289 -25.41 2.12 -16.05
C MET A 289 -26.10 2.91 -17.19
N ALA A 290 -26.33 2.26 -18.33
CA ALA A 290 -26.98 2.85 -19.48
C ALA A 290 -28.48 3.10 -19.27
N ARG A 291 -29.11 2.48 -18.24
CA ARG A 291 -30.52 2.71 -17.95
C ARG A 291 -30.75 4.13 -17.41
N PRO A 292 -31.80 4.84 -17.84
CA PRO A 292 -32.13 6.17 -17.31
C PRO A 292 -32.34 6.18 -15.80
N SER A 293 -32.95 5.12 -15.25
CA SER A 293 -33.24 4.95 -13.82
C SER A 293 -32.13 4.29 -13.01
N SER A 294 -30.91 4.17 -13.56
CA SER A 294 -29.79 3.58 -12.81
C SER A 294 -29.17 4.60 -11.87
N ASP A 295 -28.95 4.17 -10.63
CA ASP A 295 -28.28 4.92 -9.57
C ASP A 295 -26.76 5.01 -9.78
N ILE A 296 -26.23 4.32 -10.81
CA ILE A 296 -24.82 4.39 -11.20
C ILE A 296 -24.65 4.94 -12.62
N LYS A 297 -23.58 5.72 -12.81
CA LYS A 297 -23.11 6.18 -14.12
C LYS A 297 -21.63 5.89 -14.30
N MET A 298 -21.24 5.57 -15.54
CA MET A 298 -19.84 5.29 -15.86
C MET A 298 -18.98 6.54 -15.66
N ALA A 299 -17.95 6.44 -14.82
CA ALA A 299 -16.94 7.49 -14.68
C ALA A 299 -15.65 7.10 -15.39
N ARG A 300 -15.18 5.87 -15.15
CA ARG A 300 -13.87 5.42 -15.64
C ARG A 300 -13.83 3.90 -15.82
N VAL A 301 -13.15 3.44 -16.85
CA VAL A 301 -12.75 2.04 -17.02
C VAL A 301 -11.24 1.96 -17.14
N LYS A 302 -10.61 1.05 -16.39
CA LYS A 302 -9.23 0.61 -16.61
C LYS A 302 -9.20 -0.89 -16.81
N ASN A 303 -8.55 -1.32 -17.88
CA ASN A 303 -8.33 -2.71 -18.21
C ASN A 303 -6.85 -3.07 -17.98
N GLY A 304 -6.57 -3.69 -16.83
CA GLY A 304 -5.24 -4.16 -16.46
C GLY A 304 -4.70 -5.29 -17.34
N PHE A 305 -5.54 -5.93 -18.17
CA PHE A 305 -5.09 -6.93 -19.15
C PHE A 305 -4.38 -6.31 -20.36
N LEU A 306 -4.58 -5.01 -20.60
CA LEU A 306 -3.88 -4.25 -21.65
C LEU A 306 -2.44 -3.91 -21.27
N ASP A 307 -2.12 -3.93 -19.97
CA ASP A 307 -0.78 -3.62 -19.49
C ASP A 307 0.19 -4.78 -19.72
N LYS A 308 1.10 -4.59 -20.69
CA LYS A 308 2.16 -5.54 -21.04
C LYS A 308 3.48 -5.25 -20.34
N THR A 309 3.55 -4.22 -19.49
CA THR A 309 4.82 -3.69 -18.99
C THR A 309 5.36 -4.44 -17.77
N TYR A 310 4.55 -5.26 -17.10
CA TYR A 310 4.96 -5.97 -15.88
C TYR A 310 4.58 -7.46 -15.88
N ASP A 311 5.59 -8.32 -15.76
CA ASP A 311 5.45 -9.74 -15.39
C ASP A 311 4.82 -9.84 -13.99
N GLY A 312 3.86 -10.76 -13.81
CA GLY A 312 3.12 -10.89 -12.55
C GLY A 312 2.28 -9.66 -12.15
N GLY A 313 2.08 -8.69 -13.05
CA GLY A 313 1.30 -7.50 -12.79
C GLY A 313 -0.20 -7.78 -12.54
N TYR A 314 -0.91 -6.77 -12.03
CA TYR A 314 -2.35 -6.85 -11.82
C TYR A 314 -3.09 -7.17 -13.12
N ARG A 315 -4.03 -8.12 -13.06
CA ARG A 315 -4.90 -8.53 -14.17
C ARG A 315 -6.35 -8.38 -13.74
N ASP A 316 -6.84 -7.15 -13.79
CA ASP A 316 -8.20 -6.80 -13.37
C ASP A 316 -8.85 -5.81 -14.35
N ILE A 317 -10.17 -5.67 -14.23
CA ILE A 317 -10.90 -4.53 -14.77
C ILE A 317 -11.38 -3.70 -13.59
N LYS A 318 -11.03 -2.41 -13.61
CA LYS A 318 -11.47 -1.44 -12.62
C LYS A 318 -12.49 -0.51 -13.25
N VAL A 319 -13.67 -0.46 -12.66
CA VAL A 319 -14.75 0.43 -13.09
C VAL A 319 -15.02 1.42 -11.96
N ASN A 320 -14.79 2.70 -12.20
CA ASN A 320 -15.26 3.76 -11.31
C ASN A 320 -16.61 4.24 -11.81
N VAL A 321 -17.52 4.46 -10.87
CA VAL A 321 -18.87 4.95 -11.14
C VAL A 321 -19.14 6.20 -10.32
N ILE A 322 -20.00 7.06 -10.87
CA ILE A 322 -20.72 8.07 -10.08
C ILE A 322 -21.93 7.35 -9.49
N PHE A 323 -22.07 7.33 -8.18
CA PHE A 323 -23.20 6.72 -7.49
C PHE A 323 -24.11 7.80 -6.91
N GLN A 324 -25.41 7.70 -7.19
CA GLN A 324 -26.44 8.58 -6.67
C GLN A 324 -27.23 7.81 -5.60
N SER A 325 -27.11 8.24 -4.36
CA SER A 325 -27.91 7.74 -3.24
C SER A 325 -29.33 8.33 -3.32
N ALA A 326 -30.32 7.54 -2.89
CA ALA A 326 -31.75 7.84 -3.09
C ALA A 326 -32.32 8.90 -2.13
#